data_AF-A0A2D4EVD7-F1
#
_entry.id   AF-A0A2D4EVD7-F1
#
_cell.length_a   1.000
_cell.length_b   1.000
_cell.length_c   1.000
_cell.angle_alpha   90.00
_cell.angle_beta   90.00
_cell.angle_gamma   90.00
#
_symmetry.space_group_name_H-M   'P 1'
#
loop_
_entity.id
_entity.type
_entity.pdbx_description
1 polymer ?
#
loop_
_entity_poly.entity_id
_entity_poly.type
_entity_poly.pdbx_seq_one_letter_code
_entity_poly.pdbx_strand_id
1 'polypeptide(L)'
;VGSVDGNRIWGKDLKVQLHHVAWSPDGRTLLFGMANGEIHIYDKNGTFMMKMKMNCLVNVTGAFSIAGIHWYPGTEGYVEPDCPCLAICFDNGRCQIMRHENDQNPVLIDA
;
A
#
# COMPACT_ATOMS: atom_id res chain seq x y z
N VAL A 1 -6.27 -11.40 -13.14
CA VAL A 1 -5.69 -10.83 -14.38
C VAL A 1 -5.88 -11.86 -15.48
N GLY A 2 -6.45 -11.47 -16.62
CA GLY A 2 -6.82 -12.39 -17.71
C GLY A 2 -5.81 -12.34 -18.87
N SER A 3 -5.76 -13.41 -19.67
CA SER A 3 -5.14 -13.39 -21.01
C SER A 3 -5.91 -12.41 -21.90
N VAL A 4 -5.30 -11.99 -23.01
CA VAL A 4 -5.96 -11.27 -24.10
C VAL A 4 -7.18 -12.07 -24.64
N ASP A 5 -7.19 -13.39 -24.41
CA ASP A 5 -8.28 -14.33 -24.74
C ASP A 5 -9.31 -14.52 -23.61
N GLY A 6 -9.24 -13.75 -22.52
CA GLY A 6 -10.17 -13.86 -21.38
C GLY A 6 -9.92 -15.05 -20.44
N ASN A 7 -8.90 -15.87 -20.69
CA ASN A 7 -8.56 -16.97 -19.80
C ASN A 7 -8.04 -16.47 -18.44
N ARG A 8 -8.60 -16.99 -17.35
CA ARG A 8 -8.19 -16.67 -15.98
C ARG A 8 -6.81 -17.26 -15.70
N ILE A 9 -5.77 -16.42 -15.73
CA ILE A 9 -4.38 -16.85 -15.54
C ILE A 9 -4.12 -17.18 -14.06
N TRP A 10 -4.82 -16.53 -13.13
CA TRP A 10 -4.65 -16.74 -11.70
C TRP A 10 -5.84 -16.24 -10.89
N GLY A 11 -6.13 -16.91 -9.77
CA GLY A 11 -7.09 -16.48 -8.75
C GLY A 11 -6.71 -17.05 -7.39
N LYS A 12 -6.70 -16.21 -6.36
CA LYS A 12 -6.46 -16.59 -4.97
C LYS A 12 -7.59 -16.05 -4.11
N ASP A 13 -8.30 -16.94 -3.45
CA ASP A 13 -9.35 -16.57 -2.50
C ASP A 13 -8.70 -16.09 -1.21
N LEU A 14 -8.88 -14.81 -0.92
CA LEU A 14 -8.49 -14.20 0.35
C LEU A 14 -9.72 -14.18 1.26
N LYS A 15 -9.63 -14.79 2.44
CA LYS A 15 -10.73 -14.84 3.44
C LYS A 15 -10.97 -13.49 4.14
N VAL A 16 -10.57 -12.39 3.51
CA VAL A 16 -10.28 -11.15 4.21
C VAL A 16 -10.74 -9.99 3.31
N GLN A 17 -11.49 -9.04 3.88
CA GLN A 17 -12.16 -8.01 3.10
C GLN A 17 -11.16 -6.95 2.60
N LEU A 18 -10.89 -6.97 1.30
CA LEU A 18 -10.05 -6.00 0.62
C LEU A 18 -10.83 -4.73 0.32
N HIS A 19 -10.25 -3.57 0.63
CA HIS A 19 -10.79 -2.25 0.28
C HIS A 19 -9.92 -1.54 -0.76
N HIS A 20 -8.60 -1.69 -0.66
CA HIS A 20 -7.65 -1.04 -1.57
C HIS A 20 -6.65 -2.03 -2.12
N VAL A 21 -6.23 -1.80 -3.36
CA VAL A 21 -5.18 -2.56 -4.03
C VAL A 21 -4.32 -1.60 -4.84
N ALA A 22 -3.00 -1.66 -4.68
CA ALA A 22 -2.08 -0.82 -5.44
C ALA A 22 -0.80 -1.59 -5.80
N TRP A 23 -0.48 -1.65 -7.09
CA TRP A 23 0.83 -2.11 -7.55
C TRP A 23 1.88 -1.03 -7.31
N SER A 24 3.08 -1.45 -6.91
CA SER A 24 4.27 -0.60 -6.99
C SER A 24 4.54 -0.21 -8.45
N PRO A 25 5.12 0.97 -8.71
CA PRO A 25 5.42 1.42 -10.07
C PRO A 25 6.34 0.48 -10.85
N ASP A 26 7.21 -0.27 -10.17
CA ASP A 26 8.13 -1.24 -10.79
C ASP A 26 7.50 -2.63 -11.02
N GLY A 27 6.26 -2.85 -10.57
CA GLY A 27 5.52 -4.09 -10.70
C GLY A 27 6.05 -5.25 -9.85
N ARG A 28 6.92 -5.00 -8.87
CA ARG A 28 7.52 -6.06 -8.03
C ARG A 28 6.70 -6.41 -6.81
N THR A 29 5.96 -5.43 -6.28
CA THR A 29 5.16 -5.58 -5.07
C THR A 29 3.73 -5.09 -5.25
N LEU A 30 2.83 -5.69 -4.47
CA LEU A 30 1.40 -5.41 -4.47
C LEU A 30 0.95 -5.13 -3.04
N LEU A 31 0.33 -3.96 -2.84
CA LEU A 31 -0.23 -3.55 -1.56
C LEU A 31 -1.71 -3.90 -1.51
N PHE A 32 -2.11 -4.60 -0.46
CA PHE A 32 -3.50 -4.91 -0.14
C PHE A 32 -3.91 -4.16 1.13
N GLY A 33 -4.78 -3.17 0.96
CA GLY A 33 -5.43 -2.46 2.04
C GLY A 33 -6.70 -3.19 2.48
N MET A 34 -6.73 -3.55 3.75
CA MET A 34 -7.77 -4.36 4.37
C MET A 34 -8.84 -3.48 5.03
N ALA A 35 -10.05 -4.03 5.21
CA ALA A 35 -11.18 -3.35 5.86
C ALA A 35 -10.88 -2.88 7.29
N ASN A 36 -9.96 -3.56 7.98
CA ASN A 36 -9.54 -3.25 9.34
C ASN A 36 -8.40 -2.21 9.41
N GLY A 37 -8.04 -1.59 8.28
CA GLY A 37 -6.97 -0.59 8.21
C GLY A 37 -5.56 -1.17 8.02
N GLU A 38 -5.41 -2.50 8.03
CA GLU A 38 -4.11 -3.13 7.82
C GLU A 38 -3.69 -3.06 6.35
N ILE A 39 -2.39 -2.96 6.11
CA ILE A 39 -1.82 -3.09 4.76
C ILE A 39 -0.89 -4.29 4.74
N HIS A 40 -1.15 -5.19 3.81
CA HIS A 40 -0.32 -6.35 3.52
C HIS A 40 0.46 -6.13 2.23
N ILE A 41 1.71 -6.58 2.24
CA ILE A 41 2.62 -6.52 1.10
C ILE A 41 2.73 -7.92 0.51
N TYR A 42 2.54 -8.02 -0.79
CA TYR A 42 2.69 -9.23 -1.57
C TYR A 42 3.75 -9.04 -2.65
N ASP A 43 4.43 -10.12 -3.02
CA ASP A 43 5.26 -10.13 -4.21
C ASP A 43 4.42 -10.14 -5.49
N LYS A 44 5.07 -9.96 -6.64
CA LYS A 44 4.43 -10.03 -7.96
C LYS A 44 3.71 -11.35 -8.28
N ASN A 45 4.02 -12.43 -7.54
CA ASN A 45 3.41 -13.74 -7.72
C ASN A 45 2.19 -13.94 -6.78
N GLY A 46 1.86 -12.95 -5.95
CA GLY A 46 0.77 -13.03 -4.97
C GLY A 46 1.14 -13.79 -3.70
N THR A 47 2.43 -13.94 -3.40
CA THR A 47 2.94 -14.48 -2.14
C THR A 47 2.92 -13.39 -1.06
N PHE A 48 2.35 -13.68 0.10
CA PHE A 48 2.37 -12.75 1.23
C PHE A 48 3.82 -12.60 1.72
N MET A 49 4.29 -11.36 1.80
CA MET A 49 5.63 -11.06 2.30
C MET A 49 5.55 -10.64 3.77
N MET A 50 4.82 -9.56 4.05
CA MET A 50 4.71 -9.00 5.40
C MET A 50 3.54 -8.03 5.54
N LYS A 51 3.23 -7.68 6.79
CA LYS A 51 2.34 -6.57 7.13
C LYS A 51 3.14 -5.27 7.25
N MET A 52 2.68 -4.21 6.60
CA MET A 52 3.29 -2.90 6.66
C MET A 52 3.03 -2.25 8.03
N LYS A 53 4.06 -1.64 8.61
CA LYS A 53 3.96 -0.96 9.90
C LYS A 53 3.37 0.45 9.71
N MET A 54 2.26 0.74 10.39
CA MET A 54 1.61 2.05 10.39
C MET A 54 2.08 2.88 11.59
N ASN A 55 3.24 3.53 11.44
CA ASN A 55 3.82 4.38 12.47
C ASN A 55 2.92 5.59 12.80
N CYS A 56 2.18 6.11 11.81
CA CYS A 56 1.24 7.21 12.02
C CYS A 56 0.09 6.87 13.01
N LEU A 57 -0.13 5.59 13.33
CA LEU A 57 -1.21 5.13 14.21
C LEU A 57 -0.73 4.65 15.59
N VAL A 58 0.57 4.73 15.93
CA VAL A 58 1.16 4.07 17.13
C VAL A 58 0.55 4.49 18.47
N ASN A 59 -0.09 5.66 18.54
CA ASN A 59 -0.70 6.19 19.78
C ASN A 59 -2.20 6.44 19.64
N VAL A 60 -2.85 5.86 18.64
CA VAL A 60 -4.28 6.06 18.40
C VAL A 60 -5.01 4.74 18.54
N THR A 61 -6.07 4.73 19.33
CA THR A 61 -6.95 3.59 19.49
C THR A 61 -8.21 3.79 18.66
N GLY A 62 -8.69 2.72 18.03
CA GLY A 62 -9.88 2.78 17.18
C GLY A 62 -9.75 1.90 15.95
N ALA A 63 -10.87 1.74 15.24
CA ALA A 63 -10.88 1.17 13.91
C ALA A 63 -10.71 2.33 12.91
N PHE A 64 -9.67 2.27 12.08
CA PHE A 64 -9.41 3.26 11.05
C PHE A 64 -9.54 2.59 9.69
N SER A 65 -10.33 3.20 8.80
CA SER A 65 -10.41 2.75 7.42
C SER A 65 -9.35 3.46 6.58
N ILE A 66 -8.82 2.75 5.58
CA ILE A 66 -7.89 3.34 4.62
C ILE A 66 -8.71 4.27 3.73
N ALA A 67 -8.30 5.53 3.66
CA ALA A 67 -8.88 6.51 2.74
C ALA A 67 -8.17 6.46 1.38
N GLY A 68 -6.86 6.14 1.35
CA GLY A 68 -6.12 6.06 0.11
C GLY A 68 -4.75 5.40 0.23
N ILE A 69 -4.34 4.76 -0.86
CA ILE A 69 -3.00 4.23 -1.11
C ILE A 69 -2.57 4.76 -2.48
N HIS A 70 -1.50 5.54 -2.53
CA HIS A 70 -1.05 6.15 -3.78
C HIS A 70 0.45 6.08 -3.94
N TRP A 71 0.87 5.54 -5.08
CA TRP A 71 2.26 5.60 -5.53
C TRP A 71 2.44 6.77 -6.48
N TYR A 72 3.53 7.52 -6.31
CA TYR A 72 4.03 8.43 -7.31
C TYR A 72 5.00 7.67 -8.22
N PRO A 73 4.65 7.43 -9.51
CA PRO A 73 5.45 6.63 -10.41
C PRO A 73 6.63 7.39 -11.05
N GLY A 74 6.86 8.65 -10.68
CA GLY A 74 7.94 9.46 -11.23
C GLY A 74 7.69 9.98 -12.65
N THR A 75 6.43 10.07 -13.11
CA THR A 75 6.09 10.54 -14.46
C THR A 75 6.57 11.96 -14.75
N GLU A 76 6.60 12.83 -13.73
CA GLU A 76 7.11 14.20 -13.82
C GLU A 76 8.55 14.32 -13.30
N GLY A 77 9.24 13.18 -13.16
CA GLY A 77 10.57 13.10 -12.55
C GLY A 77 10.53 13.07 -11.02
N TYR A 78 11.67 12.74 -10.43
CA TYR A 78 11.87 12.78 -8.98
C TYR A 78 12.56 14.08 -8.60
N VAL A 79 12.13 14.69 -7.49
CA VAL A 79 12.74 15.92 -6.97
C VAL A 79 14.20 15.64 -6.55
N GLU A 80 14.45 14.49 -5.96
CA GLU A 80 15.77 13.99 -5.58
C GLU A 80 15.80 12.46 -5.63
N PRO A 81 16.99 11.83 -5.69
CA PRO A 81 17.10 10.39 -5.50
C PRO A 81 16.48 9.99 -4.16
N ASP A 82 15.73 8.88 -4.15
CA ASP A 82 15.13 8.32 -2.92
C ASP A 82 14.11 9.25 -2.23
N CYS A 83 13.46 10.15 -2.99
CA CYS A 83 12.35 10.95 -2.47
C CYS A 83 11.13 10.07 -2.13
N PRO A 84 10.30 10.45 -1.14
CA PRO A 84 9.10 9.70 -0.80
C PRO A 84 8.10 9.62 -1.96
N CYS A 85 7.67 8.40 -2.30
CA CYS A 85 6.82 8.11 -3.45
C CYS A 85 5.60 7.24 -3.12
N LEU A 86 5.34 6.95 -1.86
CA LEU A 86 4.18 6.18 -1.42
C LEU A 86 3.46 6.91 -0.31
N ALA A 87 2.18 7.23 -0.52
CA ALA A 87 1.32 7.81 0.49
C ALA A 87 0.25 6.80 0.92
N ILE A 88 0.12 6.60 2.24
CA ILE A 88 -0.97 5.87 2.88
C ILE A 88 -1.73 6.86 3.74
N CYS A 89 -3.04 6.97 3.56
CA CYS A 89 -3.88 7.88 4.33
C CYS A 89 -5.10 7.15 4.90
N PHE A 90 -5.51 7.59 6.09
CA PHE A 90 -6.64 7.06 6.84
C PHE A 90 -7.78 8.09 6.97
N ASP A 91 -8.98 7.62 7.23
CA ASP A 91 -10.19 8.43 7.44
C ASP A 91 -10.10 9.41 8.63
N ASN A 92 -9.25 9.11 9.60
CA ASN A 92 -8.95 9.97 10.74
C ASN A 92 -8.00 11.14 10.41
N GLY A 93 -7.64 11.32 9.13
CA GLY A 93 -6.78 12.40 8.65
C GLY A 93 -5.28 12.13 8.82
N ARG A 94 -4.88 10.99 9.40
CA ARG A 94 -3.47 10.62 9.54
C ARG A 94 -2.94 10.01 8.25
N CYS A 95 -1.71 10.36 7.91
CA CYS A 95 -1.03 9.79 6.76
C CYS A 95 0.42 9.38 7.09
N GLN A 96 0.91 8.42 6.32
CA GLN A 96 2.31 8.00 6.30
C GLN A 96 2.82 8.09 4.87
N ILE A 97 3.88 8.87 4.67
CA ILE A 97 4.55 9.03 3.39
C ILE A 97 5.91 8.32 3.44
N MET A 98 6.19 7.50 2.43
CA MET A 98 7.29 6.55 2.40
C MET A 98 8.03 6.59 1.08
N ARG A 99 9.30 6.21 1.08
CA ARG A 99 10.12 6.02 -0.13
C ARG A 99 9.73 4.74 -0.86
N HIS A 100 9.47 3.70 -0.10
CA HIS A 100 9.08 2.37 -0.57
C HIS A 100 8.28 1.65 0.53
N GLU A 101 7.73 0.47 0.21
CA GLU A 101 6.84 -0.28 1.10
C GLU A 101 7.51 -0.78 2.41
N ASN A 102 8.84 -0.86 2.42
CA ASN A 102 9.65 -1.27 3.58
C ASN A 102 10.33 -0.10 4.32
N ASP A 103 9.90 1.15 4.08
CA ASP A 103 10.57 2.33 4.65
C ASP A 103 10.44 2.34 6.18
N GLN A 104 11.59 2.29 6.87
CA GLN A 104 11.65 2.29 8.32
C GLN A 104 11.57 3.70 8.91
N ASN A 105 11.82 4.74 8.11
CA ASN A 105 11.84 6.15 8.51
C ASN A 105 10.85 6.96 7.66
N PRO A 106 9.54 6.66 7.76
CA PRO A 106 8.53 7.36 6.99
C PRO A 106 8.28 8.76 7.56
N VAL A 107 7.80 9.66 6.69
CA VAL A 107 7.26 10.96 7.11
C VAL A 107 5.84 10.75 7.62
N LEU A 108 5.55 11.23 8.83
CA LEU A 108 4.24 11.10 9.45
C LEU A 108 3.49 12.43 9.36
N ILE A 109 2.21 12.36 9.03
CA ILE A 109 1.27 13.47 9.14
C ILE A 109 0.27 13.10 10.22
N ASP A 110 0.37 13.78 11.35
CA ASP A 110 -0.50 13.67 12.51
C ASP A 110 -1.22 14.99 12.75
N ALA A 111 -2.52 15.02 12.41
CA ALA A 111 -3.42 16.09 12.83
C ALA A 111 -3.77 15.95 14.33
#